data_AF-A0A1H6RLA1-F1
#
_entry.id   AF-A0A1H6RLA1-F1
#
_cell.length_a   1.000
_cell.length_b   1.000
_cell.length_c   1.000
_cell.angle_alpha   90.00
_cell.angle_beta   90.00
_cell.angle_gamma   90.00
#
_symmetry.space_group_name_H-M   'P 1'
#
loop_
_entity.id
_entity.type
_entity.pdbx_description
1 polymer ?
#
loop_
_entity_poly.entity_id
_entity_poly.type
_entity_poly.pdbx_seq_one_letter_code
_entity_poly.pdbx_strand_id
1 'polypeptide(L)'
;MSKTPTIDYEKRQALLKEIPILQKEIQHLFSQLDQSYHLHGAEVPVTFGFETDLLGSYTRPSDHEEEHFHFSLCFLGYSIEKPLSKEDRMDLYKHEYAHYMQYNMQIPAEYTWQPGHHGSAWKYCCSLIGAAPTPFYKAGEALLEHDYDKQMKQKTIFHQESKLRDHIKRERDYRAAEGRNVQYQVGEEIQHPKFGTGTIEAIEKLDRSVRLTIRFGDEIKKIDQKWLVKTTKYKRFSDR
;
A
#
# COMPACT_ATOMS: atom_id res chain seq x y z
N MET A 1 8.56 -19.31 -0.38
CA MET A 1 7.36 -19.42 -1.24
C MET A 1 6.25 -18.60 -0.59
N SER A 2 6.00 -17.39 -1.11
CA SER A 2 4.92 -16.52 -0.63
C SER A 2 3.59 -17.16 -1.04
N LYS A 3 2.72 -17.50 -0.09
CA LYS A 3 1.36 -17.92 -0.40
C LYS A 3 0.59 -16.67 -0.81
N THR A 4 0.38 -16.49 -2.10
CA THR A 4 -0.65 -15.56 -2.60
C THR A 4 -1.97 -15.98 -1.95
N PRO A 5 -2.69 -15.09 -1.26
CA PRO A 5 -3.96 -15.43 -0.66
C PRO A 5 -4.93 -15.84 -1.78
N THR A 6 -5.22 -17.13 -1.89
CA THR A 6 -6.16 -17.65 -2.88
C THR A 6 -7.56 -17.24 -2.45
N ILE A 7 -8.21 -16.36 -3.21
CA ILE A 7 -9.64 -16.07 -3.04
C ILE A 7 -10.40 -17.36 -3.40
N ASP A 8 -11.15 -17.91 -2.44
CA ASP A 8 -11.97 -19.08 -2.70
C ASP A 8 -13.10 -18.78 -3.70
N TYR A 9 -13.71 -19.83 -4.24
CA TYR A 9 -14.72 -19.71 -5.29
C TYR A 9 -15.94 -18.89 -4.82
N GLU A 10 -16.41 -19.09 -3.59
CA GLU A 10 -17.61 -18.41 -3.06
C GLU A 10 -17.36 -16.91 -2.93
N LYS A 11 -16.19 -16.54 -2.39
CA LYS A 11 -15.76 -15.15 -2.28
C LYS A 11 -15.56 -14.51 -3.64
N ARG A 12 -15.02 -15.23 -4.62
CA ARG A 12 -14.91 -14.75 -6.01
C ARG A 12 -16.28 -14.42 -6.59
N GLN A 13 -17.27 -15.30 -6.39
CA GLN A 13 -18.64 -15.06 -6.87
C GLN A 13 -19.31 -13.89 -6.16
N ALA A 14 -19.07 -13.70 -4.87
CA ALA A 14 -19.56 -12.53 -4.13
C ALA A 14 -18.98 -11.22 -4.70
N LEU A 15 -17.68 -11.19 -4.95
CA LEU A 15 -16.99 -10.02 -5.50
C LEU A 15 -17.48 -9.66 -6.92
N LEU A 16 -17.72 -10.65 -7.78
CA LEU A 16 -18.27 -10.39 -9.12
C LEU A 16 -19.66 -9.71 -9.08
N LYS A 17 -20.47 -9.98 -8.04
CA LYS A 17 -21.77 -9.34 -7.85
C LYS A 17 -21.66 -7.87 -7.44
N GLU A 18 -20.49 -7.42 -6.99
CA GLU A 18 -20.23 -6.04 -6.61
C GLU A 18 -19.80 -5.16 -7.80
N ILE A 19 -19.46 -5.75 -8.95
CA ILE A 19 -19.06 -5.01 -10.16
C ILE A 19 -20.05 -3.89 -10.52
N PRO A 20 -21.39 -4.12 -10.56
CA PRO A 20 -22.32 -3.07 -10.97
C PRO A 20 -22.35 -1.85 -10.04
N ILE A 21 -22.09 -2.04 -8.73
CA ILE A 21 -22.07 -0.92 -7.78
C ILE A 21 -20.75 -0.15 -7.87
N LEU A 22 -19.61 -0.86 -8.01
CA LEU A 22 -18.29 -0.25 -8.21
C LEU A 22 -18.23 0.52 -9.53
N GLN A 23 -18.75 -0.08 -10.61
CA GLN A 23 -18.81 0.56 -11.93
C GLN A 23 -19.63 1.85 -11.89
N LYS A 24 -20.79 1.86 -11.22
CA LYS A 24 -21.59 3.07 -11.03
C LYS A 24 -20.85 4.13 -10.19
N GLU A 25 -20.13 3.72 -9.15
CA GLU A 25 -19.32 4.61 -8.31
C GLU A 25 -18.25 5.32 -9.16
N ILE A 26 -17.53 4.56 -10.00
CA ILE A 26 -16.50 5.08 -10.92
C ILE A 26 -17.11 5.99 -11.98
N GLN A 27 -18.15 5.54 -12.68
CA GLN A 27 -18.81 6.30 -13.74
C GLN A 27 -19.37 7.63 -13.22
N HIS A 28 -19.94 7.64 -12.01
CA HIS A 28 -20.44 8.86 -11.40
C HIS A 28 -19.32 9.87 -11.14
N LEU A 29 -18.21 9.41 -10.53
CA LEU A 29 -17.04 10.26 -10.30
C LEU A 29 -16.45 10.78 -11.61
N PHE A 30 -16.26 9.91 -12.60
CA PHE A 30 -15.68 10.30 -13.89
C PHE A 30 -16.57 11.30 -14.61
N SER A 31 -17.89 11.15 -14.55
CA SER A 31 -18.82 12.12 -15.13
C SER A 31 -18.69 13.52 -14.51
N GLN A 32 -18.38 13.60 -13.21
CA GLN A 32 -18.14 14.89 -12.54
C GLN A 32 -16.82 15.52 -12.98
N LEU A 33 -15.78 14.71 -13.17
CA LEU A 33 -14.48 15.16 -13.64
C LEU A 33 -14.54 15.57 -15.12
N ASP A 34 -15.24 14.82 -15.96
CA ASP A 34 -15.52 15.12 -17.37
C ASP A 34 -16.15 16.51 -17.52
N GLN A 35 -17.16 16.82 -16.71
CA GLN A 35 -17.80 18.14 -16.72
C GLN A 35 -16.85 19.27 -16.33
N SER A 36 -15.94 19.01 -15.38
CA SER A 36 -14.99 20.01 -14.86
C SER A 36 -13.85 20.30 -15.83
N TYR A 37 -13.44 19.31 -16.64
CA TYR A 37 -12.26 19.38 -17.50
C TYR A 37 -12.56 19.24 -18.99
N HIS A 38 -13.83 19.15 -19.38
CA HIS A 38 -14.29 18.95 -20.76
C HIS A 38 -13.70 17.70 -21.41
N LEU A 39 -13.80 16.57 -20.70
CA LEU A 39 -13.28 15.27 -21.12
C LEU A 39 -14.42 14.23 -21.21
N HIS A 40 -14.07 12.99 -21.60
CA HIS A 40 -15.01 11.88 -21.84
C HIS A 40 -14.56 10.58 -21.17
N GLY A 41 -13.86 10.65 -20.03
CA GLY A 41 -13.35 9.48 -19.33
C GLY A 41 -14.44 8.56 -18.78
N ALA A 42 -15.65 9.06 -18.52
CA ALA A 42 -16.79 8.23 -18.11
C ALA A 42 -17.31 7.33 -19.23
N GLU A 43 -16.99 7.64 -20.50
CA GLU A 43 -17.35 6.83 -21.67
C GLU A 43 -16.38 5.67 -21.90
N VAL A 44 -15.17 5.74 -21.32
CA VAL A 44 -14.15 4.70 -21.43
C VAL A 44 -14.60 3.43 -20.67
N PRO A 45 -14.47 2.23 -21.26
CA PRO A 45 -14.80 0.97 -20.60
C PRO A 45 -14.09 0.80 -19.26
N VAL A 46 -14.82 0.32 -18.25
CA VAL A 46 -14.27 -0.07 -16.95
C VAL A 46 -14.34 -1.58 -16.81
N THR A 47 -13.21 -2.22 -16.59
CA THR A 47 -13.07 -3.67 -16.43
C THR A 47 -12.58 -4.02 -15.03
N PHE A 48 -12.82 -5.27 -14.62
CA PHE A 48 -12.49 -5.74 -13.28
C PHE A 48 -11.80 -7.10 -13.33
N GLY A 49 -10.80 -7.27 -12.47
CA GLY A 49 -10.00 -8.49 -12.36
C GLY A 49 -9.74 -8.92 -10.90
N PHE A 50 -8.79 -9.84 -10.73
CA PHE A 50 -8.40 -10.41 -9.43
C PHE A 50 -6.88 -10.38 -9.20
N GLU A 51 -6.20 -9.45 -9.86
CA GLU A 51 -4.77 -9.21 -9.77
C GLU A 51 -4.41 -8.86 -8.33
N THR A 52 -3.30 -9.38 -7.83
CA THR A 52 -2.86 -9.17 -6.42
C THR A 52 -1.71 -8.18 -6.30
N ASP A 53 -1.20 -7.72 -7.44
CA ASP A 53 -0.08 -6.80 -7.61
C ASP A 53 -0.47 -5.50 -8.34
N LEU A 54 -1.73 -5.37 -8.75
CA LEU A 54 -2.30 -4.20 -9.41
C LEU A 54 -3.60 -3.79 -8.72
N LEU A 55 -3.72 -2.52 -8.33
CA LEU A 55 -4.96 -1.97 -7.76
C LEU A 55 -5.88 -1.43 -8.85
N GLY A 56 -5.30 -0.63 -9.75
CA GLY A 56 -5.95 -0.08 -10.92
C GLY A 56 -4.92 0.23 -12.00
N SER A 57 -5.41 0.41 -13.22
CA SER A 57 -4.65 0.95 -14.34
C SER A 57 -5.57 1.62 -15.33
N TYR A 58 -5.08 2.68 -15.97
CA TYR A 58 -5.62 3.16 -17.22
C TYR A 58 -4.75 2.69 -18.39
N THR A 59 -5.38 2.04 -19.36
CA THR A 59 -4.75 1.57 -20.59
C THR A 59 -5.21 2.42 -21.76
N ARG A 60 -4.25 3.02 -22.45
CA ARG A 60 -4.48 3.79 -23.69
C ARG A 60 -4.76 2.85 -24.86
N PRO A 61 -5.47 3.30 -25.92
CA PRO A 61 -5.67 2.48 -27.09
C PRO A 61 -4.34 2.19 -27.81
N SER A 62 -4.19 0.96 -28.29
CA SER A 62 -3.07 0.49 -29.10
C SER A 62 -3.54 -0.56 -30.13
N ASP A 63 -2.66 -0.98 -31.03
CA ASP A 63 -2.98 -1.99 -32.06
C ASP A 63 -3.42 -3.35 -31.47
N HIS A 64 -3.17 -3.59 -30.19
CA HIS A 64 -3.41 -4.87 -29.52
C HIS A 64 -4.35 -4.77 -28.33
N GLU A 65 -4.77 -3.56 -27.94
CA GLU A 65 -5.54 -3.36 -26.72
C GLU A 65 -6.42 -2.12 -26.84
N GLU A 66 -7.72 -2.30 -26.58
CA GLU A 66 -8.67 -1.20 -26.53
C GLU A 66 -8.46 -0.36 -25.28
N GLU A 67 -8.81 0.92 -25.38
CA GLU A 67 -8.76 1.84 -24.24
C GLU A 67 -9.70 1.35 -23.13
N HIS A 68 -9.19 1.25 -21.90
CA HIS A 68 -10.03 0.89 -20.76
C HIS A 68 -9.37 1.31 -19.44
N PHE A 69 -10.20 1.48 -18.42
CA PHE A 69 -9.78 1.40 -17.04
C PHE A 69 -9.92 -0.04 -16.53
N HIS A 70 -8.98 -0.47 -15.70
CA HIS A 70 -9.00 -1.78 -15.07
C HIS A 70 -8.82 -1.63 -13.57
N PHE A 71 -9.57 -2.39 -12.77
CA PHE A 71 -9.40 -2.41 -11.32
C PHE A 71 -9.50 -3.81 -10.73
N SER A 72 -8.74 -4.07 -9.67
CA SER A 72 -8.77 -5.37 -9.01
C SER A 72 -9.80 -5.44 -7.88
N LEU A 73 -10.69 -6.43 -7.97
CA LEU A 73 -11.67 -6.75 -6.93
C LEU A 73 -11.02 -7.27 -5.65
N CYS A 74 -9.77 -7.73 -5.70
CA CYS A 74 -9.00 -8.13 -4.52
C CYS A 74 -8.76 -6.98 -3.54
N PHE A 75 -8.91 -5.72 -3.98
CA PHE A 75 -8.71 -4.53 -3.16
C PHE A 75 -9.99 -3.70 -3.03
N LEU A 76 -10.78 -3.59 -4.11
CA LEU A 76 -11.99 -2.78 -4.12
C LEU A 76 -13.19 -3.43 -3.45
N GLY A 77 -13.28 -4.76 -3.50
CA GLY A 77 -14.50 -5.45 -3.13
C GLY A 77 -14.85 -5.28 -1.66
N TYR A 78 -16.12 -5.00 -1.38
CA TYR A 78 -16.65 -4.80 -0.04
C TYR A 78 -16.59 -6.09 0.80
N SER A 79 -16.69 -7.26 0.15
CA SER A 79 -16.66 -8.57 0.82
C SER A 79 -15.25 -9.08 1.16
N ILE A 80 -14.19 -8.29 0.96
CA ILE A 80 -12.84 -8.67 1.40
C ILE A 80 -12.64 -8.36 2.89
N GLU A 81 -11.62 -8.96 3.52
CA GLU A 81 -11.42 -8.80 4.97
C GLU A 81 -11.09 -7.37 5.39
N LYS A 82 -10.43 -6.62 4.50
CA LYS A 82 -9.97 -5.25 4.71
C LYS A 82 -10.18 -4.44 3.42
N PRO A 83 -11.42 -4.07 3.10
CA PRO A 83 -11.70 -3.25 1.92
C PRO A 83 -11.02 -1.90 2.05
N LEU A 84 -10.66 -1.30 0.91
CA LEU A 84 -10.28 0.11 0.89
C LEU A 84 -11.41 0.97 1.46
N SER A 85 -11.05 2.01 2.21
CA SER A 85 -12.01 3.03 2.63
C SER A 85 -12.66 3.69 1.42
N LYS A 86 -13.78 4.39 1.62
CA LYS A 86 -14.44 5.10 0.51
C LYS A 86 -13.50 6.14 -0.08
N GLU A 87 -12.82 6.89 0.78
CA GLU A 87 -11.88 7.95 0.44
C GLU A 87 -10.71 7.39 -0.36
N ASP A 88 -10.16 6.25 0.07
CA ASP A 88 -9.11 5.52 -0.62
C ASP A 88 -9.53 5.00 -2.00
N ARG A 89 -10.77 4.51 -2.16
CA ARG A 89 -11.29 4.12 -3.47
C ARG A 89 -11.44 5.34 -4.39
N MET A 90 -11.98 6.45 -3.87
CA MET A 90 -12.12 7.68 -4.65
C MET A 90 -10.77 8.21 -5.11
N ASP A 91 -9.76 8.18 -4.24
CA ASP A 91 -8.40 8.56 -4.59
C ASP A 91 -7.81 7.66 -5.67
N LEU A 92 -7.98 6.33 -5.56
CA LEU A 92 -7.54 5.38 -6.59
C LEU A 92 -8.22 5.64 -7.94
N TYR A 93 -9.52 5.88 -7.97
CA TYR A 93 -10.23 6.18 -9.23
C TYR A 93 -9.73 7.47 -9.85
N LYS A 94 -9.54 8.52 -9.04
CA LYS A 94 -8.94 9.77 -9.50
C LYS A 94 -7.50 9.57 -9.98
N HIS A 95 -6.71 8.75 -9.30
CA HIS A 95 -5.34 8.43 -9.69
C HIS A 95 -5.28 7.86 -11.11
N GLU A 96 -6.15 6.88 -11.43
CA GLU A 96 -6.23 6.33 -12.78
C GLU A 96 -6.80 7.35 -13.78
N TYR A 97 -7.79 8.16 -13.36
CA TYR A 97 -8.31 9.23 -14.20
C TYR A 97 -7.25 10.30 -14.52
N ALA A 98 -6.30 10.57 -13.62
CA ALA A 98 -5.18 11.47 -13.90
C ALA A 98 -4.26 10.93 -15.01
N HIS A 99 -4.11 9.61 -15.13
CA HIS A 99 -3.44 9.00 -16.29
C HIS A 99 -4.24 9.28 -17.57
N TYR A 100 -5.56 9.10 -17.56
CA TYR A 100 -6.41 9.47 -18.70
C TYR A 100 -6.32 10.96 -19.07
N MET A 101 -6.37 11.87 -18.08
CA MET A 101 -6.20 13.31 -18.29
C MET A 101 -4.85 13.64 -18.92
N GLN A 102 -3.76 13.00 -18.48
CA GLN A 102 -2.43 13.25 -19.02
C GLN A 102 -2.37 13.06 -20.55
N TYR A 103 -3.13 12.09 -21.08
CA TYR A 103 -3.16 11.81 -22.52
C TYR A 103 -4.20 12.62 -23.29
N ASN A 104 -5.35 12.92 -22.66
CA ASN A 104 -6.51 13.50 -23.35
C ASN A 104 -6.65 15.02 -23.13
N MET A 105 -5.94 15.59 -22.16
CA MET A 105 -5.96 17.02 -21.86
C MET A 105 -4.73 17.72 -22.43
N GLN A 106 -4.90 18.97 -22.88
CA GLN A 106 -3.76 19.81 -23.25
C GLN A 106 -3.00 20.26 -21.99
N ILE A 107 -1.82 19.67 -21.77
CA ILE A 107 -0.98 19.98 -20.61
C ILE A 107 -0.10 21.22 -20.89
N PRO A 108 -0.06 22.23 -20.00
CA PRO A 108 0.85 23.37 -20.15
C PRO A 108 2.32 22.92 -20.20
N ALA A 109 3.12 23.57 -21.06
CA ALA A 109 4.50 23.17 -21.33
C ALA A 109 5.37 23.12 -20.05
N GLU A 110 5.14 24.04 -19.11
CA GLU A 110 5.83 24.09 -17.81
C GLU A 110 5.61 22.85 -16.93
N TYR A 111 4.63 22.00 -17.23
CA TYR A 111 4.36 20.74 -16.54
C TYR A 111 4.78 19.50 -17.33
N THR A 112 5.53 19.65 -18.44
CA THR A 112 6.01 18.53 -19.27
C THR A 112 7.50 18.23 -19.08
N TRP A 113 8.16 18.88 -18.12
CA TRP A 113 9.61 18.84 -17.91
C TRP A 113 10.17 17.48 -17.44
N GLN A 114 9.33 16.61 -16.85
CA GLN A 114 9.71 15.25 -16.48
C GLN A 114 8.85 14.21 -17.21
N PRO A 115 9.43 13.40 -18.10
CA PRO A 115 8.72 12.31 -18.76
C PRO A 115 8.49 11.12 -17.83
N GLY A 116 7.59 10.22 -18.24
CA GLY A 116 7.31 8.94 -17.58
C GLY A 116 5.86 8.79 -17.14
N HIS A 117 5.49 7.57 -16.75
CA HIS A 117 4.13 7.20 -16.31
C HIS A 117 3.65 8.05 -15.13
N HIS A 118 4.52 8.29 -14.15
CA HIS A 118 4.26 9.18 -13.01
C HIS A 118 5.14 10.45 -13.09
N GLY A 119 5.26 10.98 -14.32
CA GLY A 119 6.04 12.18 -14.66
C GLY A 119 5.35 13.48 -14.21
N SER A 120 5.89 14.63 -14.61
CA SER A 120 5.37 15.93 -14.18
C SER A 120 3.95 16.22 -14.69
N ALA A 121 3.63 15.76 -15.91
CA ALA A 121 2.31 15.96 -16.50
C ALA A 121 1.23 15.21 -15.73
N TRP A 122 1.50 13.96 -15.35
CA TRP A 122 0.61 13.17 -14.50
C TRP A 122 0.39 13.83 -13.13
N LYS A 123 1.46 14.28 -12.47
CA LYS A 123 1.35 14.96 -11.16
C LYS A 123 0.53 16.25 -11.24
N TYR A 124 0.64 16.97 -12.35
CA TYR A 124 -0.21 18.12 -12.61
C TYR A 124 -1.68 17.70 -12.67
N CYS A 125 -2.03 16.67 -13.42
CA CYS A 125 -3.39 16.13 -13.45
C CYS A 125 -3.87 15.70 -12.05
N CYS A 126 -3.04 15.03 -11.24
CA CYS A 126 -3.37 14.70 -9.85
C CYS A 126 -3.71 15.94 -9.01
N SER A 127 -2.95 17.03 -9.17
CA SER A 127 -3.20 18.28 -8.44
C SER A 127 -4.54 18.94 -8.77
N LEU A 128 -4.99 18.81 -10.02
CA LEU A 128 -6.26 19.37 -10.49
C LEU A 128 -7.47 18.66 -9.85
N ILE A 129 -7.42 17.34 -9.74
CA ILE A 129 -8.56 16.53 -9.29
C ILE A 129 -8.48 16.11 -7.81
N GLY A 130 -7.38 16.48 -7.15
CA GLY A 130 -7.11 16.13 -5.76
C GLY A 130 -6.85 14.64 -5.57
N ALA A 131 -6.00 14.05 -6.42
CA ALA A 131 -5.51 12.68 -6.27
C ALA A 131 -4.11 12.67 -5.63
N ALA A 132 -3.79 11.67 -4.83
CA ALA A 132 -2.46 11.46 -4.29
C ALA A 132 -1.45 11.21 -5.43
N PRO A 133 -0.45 12.09 -5.63
CA PRO A 133 0.53 11.95 -6.72
C PRO A 133 1.68 11.01 -6.30
N THR A 134 1.33 9.83 -5.79
CA THR A 134 2.28 8.83 -5.30
C THR A 134 2.36 7.65 -6.28
N PRO A 135 3.56 7.23 -6.73
CA PRO A 135 3.69 6.10 -7.67
C PRO A 135 3.25 4.74 -7.09
N PHE A 136 3.03 4.68 -5.77
CA PHE A 136 2.62 3.49 -5.06
C PHE A 136 1.53 3.88 -4.09
N TYR A 137 0.35 3.33 -4.34
CA TYR A 137 -0.78 3.46 -3.45
C TYR A 137 -0.43 2.99 -2.03
N LYS A 138 -0.83 3.77 -1.02
CA LYS A 138 -0.80 3.37 0.39
C LYS A 138 -2.13 3.75 1.03
N ALA A 139 -2.73 2.78 1.72
CA ALA A 139 -3.97 3.00 2.45
C ALA A 139 -3.87 4.18 3.42
N GLY A 140 -4.86 5.08 3.35
CA GLY A 140 -4.91 6.29 4.15
C GLY A 140 -4.18 7.51 3.57
N GLU A 141 -3.51 7.40 2.41
CA GLU A 141 -2.92 8.59 1.76
C GLU A 141 -4.00 9.58 1.28
N ALA A 142 -5.19 9.10 0.93
CA ALA A 142 -6.32 9.93 0.51
C ALA A 142 -6.79 10.96 1.55
N LEU A 143 -6.50 10.73 2.84
CA LEU A 143 -6.88 11.60 3.95
C LEU A 143 -5.79 12.62 4.31
N LEU A 144 -4.64 12.57 3.66
CA LEU A 144 -3.52 13.47 3.93
C LEU A 144 -3.63 14.73 3.07
N GLU A 145 -3.31 15.88 3.66
CA GLU A 145 -3.08 17.08 2.87
C GLU A 145 -1.82 16.90 2.01
N HIS A 146 -1.96 17.11 0.71
CA HIS A 146 -0.86 17.03 -0.26
C HIS A 146 -0.35 18.42 -0.61
N ASP A 147 0.94 18.64 -0.38
CA ASP A 147 1.66 19.80 -0.90
C ASP A 147 2.01 19.54 -2.38
N TYR A 148 1.05 19.84 -3.26
CA TYR A 148 1.19 19.63 -4.69
C TYR A 148 2.36 20.43 -5.26
N ASP A 149 2.59 21.67 -4.82
CA ASP A 149 3.70 22.50 -5.28
C ASP A 149 5.06 21.83 -5.06
N LYS A 150 5.24 21.23 -3.88
CA LYS A 150 6.46 20.48 -3.57
C LYS A 150 6.56 19.21 -4.41
N GLN A 151 5.47 18.46 -4.55
CA GLN A 151 5.46 17.19 -5.30
C GLN A 151 5.68 17.39 -6.81
N MET A 152 5.16 18.50 -7.36
CA MET A 152 5.33 18.92 -8.75
C MET A 152 6.73 19.42 -9.06
N LYS A 153 7.52 19.83 -8.05
CA LYS A 153 8.96 20.17 -8.22
C LYS A 153 9.88 18.98 -7.95
N GLN A 154 9.34 17.91 -7.37
CA GLN A 154 10.11 16.72 -7.03
C GLN A 154 10.33 15.83 -8.25
N LYS A 155 11.59 15.56 -8.59
CA LYS A 155 11.95 14.55 -9.58
C LYS A 155 11.53 13.15 -9.11
N THR A 156 10.63 12.49 -9.83
CA THR A 156 10.37 11.06 -9.65
C THR A 156 11.61 10.28 -10.07
N ILE A 157 12.24 9.57 -9.15
CA ILE A 157 13.38 8.71 -9.47
C ILE A 157 12.82 7.45 -10.16
N PHE A 158 13.38 7.06 -11.31
CA PHE A 158 12.90 6.01 -12.21
C PHE A 158 12.33 4.77 -11.49
N HIS A 159 11.26 4.21 -12.08
CA HIS A 159 10.40 3.13 -11.57
C HIS A 159 11.15 1.91 -10.98
N GLN A 160 12.36 1.58 -11.44
CA GLN A 160 13.17 0.49 -10.87
C GLN A 160 13.72 0.82 -9.48
N GLU A 161 14.24 2.04 -9.27
CA GLU A 161 14.71 2.46 -7.96
C GLU A 161 13.54 2.75 -7.02
N SER A 162 12.39 3.20 -7.54
CA SER A 162 11.20 3.40 -6.71
C SER A 162 10.62 2.06 -6.25
N LYS A 163 10.56 1.04 -7.12
CA LYS A 163 10.18 -0.34 -6.75
C LYS A 163 11.13 -0.91 -5.70
N LEU A 164 12.44 -0.69 -5.85
CA LEU A 164 13.43 -1.09 -4.86
C LEU A 164 13.25 -0.35 -3.54
N ARG A 165 13.01 0.97 -3.57
CA ARG A 165 12.74 1.77 -2.35
C ARG A 165 11.44 1.36 -1.68
N ASP A 166 10.39 1.05 -2.44
CA ASP A 166 9.12 0.57 -1.91
C ASP A 166 9.28 -0.84 -1.34
N HIS A 167 10.02 -1.73 -2.00
CA HIS A 167 10.40 -3.03 -1.44
C HIS A 167 11.18 -2.86 -0.12
N ILE A 168 12.18 -1.98 -0.08
CA ILE A 168 12.94 -1.66 1.15
C ILE A 168 12.02 -1.06 2.23
N LYS A 169 11.07 -0.21 1.84
CA LYS A 169 10.09 0.39 2.76
C LYS A 169 9.14 -0.67 3.31
N ARG A 170 8.56 -1.52 2.46
CA ARG A 170 7.72 -2.65 2.86
C ARG A 170 8.50 -3.60 3.74
N GLU A 171 9.72 -3.99 3.39
CA GLU A 171 10.62 -4.77 4.25
C GLU A 171 10.83 -4.11 5.60
N ARG A 172 11.04 -2.78 5.64
CA ARG A 172 11.17 -2.02 6.88
C ARG A 172 9.88 -2.03 7.70
N ASP A 173 8.73 -1.87 7.05
CA ASP A 173 7.42 -1.83 7.69
C ASP A 173 7.00 -3.23 8.18
N TYR A 174 7.27 -4.29 7.40
CA TYR A 174 7.13 -5.69 7.80
C TYR A 174 8.03 -6.01 9.00
N ARG A 175 9.33 -5.65 8.96
CA ARG A 175 10.24 -5.82 10.10
C ARG A 175 9.81 -5.00 11.31
N ALA A 176 9.24 -3.81 11.10
CA ALA A 176 8.71 -2.98 12.17
C ALA A 176 7.46 -3.61 12.81
N ALA A 177 6.57 -4.20 12.01
CA ALA A 177 5.38 -4.91 12.43
C ALA A 177 5.71 -6.24 13.12
N GLU A 178 6.67 -7.02 12.62
CA GLU A 178 7.17 -8.24 13.27
C GLU A 178 7.65 -7.99 14.69
N GLY A 179 8.29 -6.83 14.92
CA GLY A 179 8.73 -6.44 16.26
C GLY A 179 7.64 -5.87 17.17
N ARG A 180 6.38 -5.78 16.71
CA ARG A 180 5.19 -5.50 17.55
C ARG A 180 4.48 -6.77 17.99
N ASN A 181 4.63 -7.87 17.24
CA ASN A 181 4.10 -9.16 17.63
C ASN A 181 4.94 -9.72 18.77
N VAL A 182 4.31 -10.05 19.89
CA VAL A 182 4.99 -10.65 21.04
C VAL A 182 5.44 -12.06 20.64
N GLN A 183 6.76 -12.27 20.59
CA GLN A 183 7.34 -13.56 20.17
C GLN A 183 7.66 -14.51 21.33
N TYR A 184 7.52 -14.03 22.57
CA TYR A 184 7.91 -14.74 23.79
C TYR A 184 6.75 -14.84 24.77
N GLN A 185 6.84 -15.76 25.71
CA GLN A 185 5.85 -15.94 26.79
C GLN A 185 6.45 -15.65 28.16
N VAL A 186 5.61 -15.23 29.11
CA VAL A 186 6.02 -15.12 30.52
C VAL A 186 6.33 -16.52 31.05
N GLY A 187 7.46 -16.66 31.75
CA GLY A 187 7.99 -17.94 32.21
C GLY A 187 8.95 -18.61 31.22
N GLU A 188 9.10 -18.09 30.00
CA GLU A 188 10.03 -18.64 29.01
C GLU A 188 11.48 -18.35 29.39
N GLU A 189 12.34 -19.36 29.31
CA GLU A 189 13.78 -19.24 29.53
C GLU A 189 14.51 -18.87 28.23
N ILE A 190 15.37 -17.85 28.33
CA ILE A 190 16.14 -17.32 27.21
C ILE A 190 17.63 -17.26 27.58
N GLN A 191 18.50 -17.43 26.58
CA GLN A 191 19.95 -17.33 26.77
C GLN A 191 20.48 -15.98 26.29
N HIS A 192 21.10 -15.21 27.19
CA HIS A 192 21.69 -13.91 26.90
C HIS A 192 23.22 -13.99 26.83
N PRO A 193 23.89 -13.47 25.78
CA PRO A 193 25.34 -13.59 25.60
C PRO A 193 26.18 -13.05 26.76
N LYS A 194 25.70 -12.02 27.45
CA LYS A 194 26.37 -11.39 28.59
C LYS A 194 25.89 -11.86 29.98
N PHE A 195 24.64 -12.29 30.09
CA PHE A 195 23.97 -12.49 31.40
C PHE A 195 23.59 -13.95 31.65
N GLY A 196 23.88 -14.86 30.71
CA GLY A 196 23.55 -16.27 30.84
C GLY A 196 22.06 -16.54 30.64
N THR A 197 21.54 -17.60 31.25
CA THR A 197 20.13 -17.98 31.18
C THR A 197 19.30 -17.06 32.07
N GLY A 198 18.17 -16.57 31.54
CA GLY A 198 17.22 -15.78 32.31
C GLY A 198 15.78 -16.12 31.95
N THR A 199 14.88 -15.85 32.88
CA THR A 199 13.44 -16.16 32.75
C THR A 199 12.66 -14.87 32.54
N ILE A 200 11.74 -14.87 31.57
CA ILE A 200 10.88 -13.71 31.30
C ILE A 200 9.81 -13.61 32.38
N GLU A 201 9.75 -12.48 33.08
CA GLU A 201 8.78 -12.25 34.16
C GLU A 201 7.60 -11.38 33.74
N ALA A 202 7.84 -10.45 32.82
CA ALA A 202 6.81 -9.55 32.34
C ALA A 202 7.06 -9.12 30.90
N ILE A 203 5.95 -8.93 30.17
CA ILE A 203 5.95 -8.49 28.78
C ILE A 203 5.08 -7.24 28.68
N GLU A 204 5.69 -6.14 28.27
CA GLU A 204 5.02 -4.86 28.08
C GLU A 204 4.95 -4.53 26.58
N LYS A 205 3.73 -4.42 26.05
CA LYS A 205 3.50 -3.95 24.68
C LYS A 205 3.50 -2.43 24.67
N LEU A 206 4.48 -1.84 23.99
CA LEU A 206 4.56 -0.41 23.71
C LEU A 206 4.14 -0.16 22.25
N ASP A 207 3.79 1.09 21.93
CA ASP A 207 3.28 1.50 20.60
C ASP A 207 4.14 1.02 19.40
N ARG A 208 5.47 0.87 19.60
CA ARG A 208 6.41 0.50 18.54
C ARG A 208 7.39 -0.62 18.89
N SER A 209 7.24 -1.24 20.05
CA SER A 209 8.17 -2.25 20.57
C SER A 209 7.54 -3.12 21.64
N VAL A 210 8.11 -4.29 21.89
CA VAL A 210 7.77 -5.11 23.06
C VAL A 210 8.97 -5.12 23.98
N ARG A 211 8.75 -4.75 25.24
CA ARG A 211 9.77 -4.75 26.29
C ARG A 211 9.58 -5.97 27.17
N LEU A 212 10.65 -6.74 27.33
CA LEU A 212 10.72 -7.93 28.16
C LEU A 212 11.45 -7.58 29.45
N THR A 213 10.85 -7.93 30.59
CA THR A 213 11.53 -7.89 31.89
C THR A 213 12.01 -9.30 32.17
N ILE A 214 13.33 -9.49 32.21
CA ILE A 214 13.96 -10.81 32.33
C ILE A 214 14.80 -10.83 33.60
N ARG A 215 14.64 -11.89 34.38
CA ARG A 215 15.47 -12.16 35.57
C ARG A 215 16.61 -13.10 35.21
N PHE A 216 17.83 -12.66 35.46
CA PHE A 216 19.07 -13.42 35.32
C PHE A 216 19.66 -13.64 36.72
N GLY A 217 19.36 -14.78 37.36
CA GLY A 217 19.69 -14.98 38.77
C GLY A 217 19.06 -13.91 39.66
N ASP A 218 19.89 -13.12 40.34
CA ASP A 218 19.44 -12.03 41.22
C ASP A 218 19.25 -10.68 40.49
N GLU A 219 19.62 -10.58 39.21
CA GLU A 219 19.51 -9.33 38.44
C GLU A 219 18.28 -9.30 37.55
N ILE A 220 17.58 -8.15 37.51
CA ILE A 220 16.47 -7.92 36.58
C ILE A 220 16.91 -6.94 35.49
N LYS A 221 16.70 -7.31 34.22
CA LYS A 221 16.97 -6.45 33.05
C LYS A 221 15.70 -6.24 32.24
N LYS A 222 15.52 -5.01 31.76
CA LYS A 222 14.49 -4.66 30.77
C LYS A 222 15.15 -4.61 29.40
N ILE A 223 14.76 -5.51 28.50
CA ILE A 223 15.36 -5.67 27.17
C ILE A 223 14.27 -5.59 26.11
N ASP A 224 14.56 -4.92 25.00
CA ASP A 224 13.66 -4.89 23.85
C ASP A 224 13.68 -6.24 23.12
N GLN A 225 12.52 -6.81 22.80
CA GLN A 225 12.44 -8.10 22.11
C GLN A 225 13.21 -8.08 20.77
N LYS A 226 13.24 -6.94 20.07
CA LYS A 226 13.96 -6.80 18.79
C LYS A 226 15.46 -6.97 18.99
N TRP A 227 15.98 -6.50 20.12
CA TRP A 227 17.38 -6.68 20.47
C TRP A 227 17.69 -8.16 20.73
N LEU A 228 16.80 -8.85 21.46
CA LEU A 228 16.92 -10.29 21.69
C LEU A 228 16.88 -11.06 20.37
N VAL A 229 15.82 -10.93 19.56
CA VAL A 229 15.68 -11.63 18.26
C VAL A 229 16.90 -11.43 17.33
N LYS A 230 17.52 -10.24 17.32
CA LYS A 230 18.70 -9.95 16.48
C LYS A 230 20.01 -10.50 17.06
N THR A 231 20.14 -10.50 18.38
CA THR A 231 21.40 -10.84 19.07
C THR A 231 21.47 -12.32 19.44
N THR A 232 20.33 -12.94 19.72
CA THR A 232 20.18 -14.38 19.98
C THR A 232 19.97 -15.11 18.65
N LYS A 233 21.00 -15.15 17.80
CA LYS A 233 21.00 -16.00 16.61
C LYS A 233 21.00 -17.51 16.91
N TYR A 234 20.79 -17.95 18.15
CA TYR A 234 20.70 -19.37 18.52
C TYR A 234 19.70 -19.62 19.67
N LYS A 235 18.62 -20.32 19.28
CA LYS A 235 17.73 -21.25 20.01
C LYS A 235 16.90 -20.75 21.21
N ARG A 236 15.56 -20.86 21.06
CA ARG A 236 14.66 -21.12 22.19
C ARG A 236 15.00 -22.47 22.80
N PHE A 237 14.82 -22.62 24.12
CA PHE A 237 15.10 -23.89 24.79
C PHE A 237 14.21 -25.04 24.26
N SER A 238 13.03 -24.71 23.71
CA SER A 238 12.11 -25.63 23.04
C SER A 238 12.57 -26.14 21.67
N ASP A 239 13.62 -25.56 21.08
CA ASP A 239 14.15 -25.91 19.76
C ASP A 239 15.45 -26.76 19.86
N ARG A 240 15.62 -27.49 20.98
CA ARG A 240 16.66 -28.50 21.19
C ARG A 240 16.08 -29.90 21.25
#